data_AF-A0A1Z9Y8A9-F1
#
_entry.id   AF-A0A1Z9Y8A9-F1
#
_cell.length_a   1.000
_cell.length_b   1.000
_cell.length_c   1.000
_cell.angle_alpha   90.00
_cell.angle_beta   90.00
_cell.angle_gamma   90.00
#
_symmetry.space_group_name_H-M   'P 1'
#
loop_
_entity.id
_entity.type
_entity.pdbx_description
1 polymer ?
#
loop_
_entity_poly.entity_id
_entity_poly.type
_entity_poly.pdbx_seq_one_letter_code
_entity_poly.pdbx_strand_id
1 'polypeptide(L)'
;MTRHILAIALCAFGFAFTANAQVTAPDGEDYAPAGVIANYQWLSGVTVADAADITVMRDGAETWAVSSPMDCSIACLVFADCRGFIFSEPLLLTEAPQCRMLSEIPALTNARGQHVYIKE
;
A
#
# COMPACT_ATOMS: atom_id res chain seq x y z
N MET A 1 60.65 9.02 -23.68
CA MET A 1 60.35 9.51 -22.33
C MET A 1 58.85 9.32 -22.10
N THR A 2 58.39 8.18 -21.55
CA THR A 2 57.96 8.00 -20.13
C THR A 2 57.02 9.12 -19.66
N ARG A 3 55.72 8.90 -19.34
CA ARG A 3 55.12 7.95 -18.39
C ARG A 3 53.62 7.70 -18.62
N HIS A 4 53.17 6.51 -18.24
CA HIS A 4 51.79 6.02 -18.11
C HIS A 4 51.01 6.68 -16.96
N ILE A 5 49.68 6.85 -17.13
CA ILE A 5 48.67 6.58 -16.08
C ILE A 5 47.45 5.93 -16.73
N LEU A 6 47.12 4.74 -16.23
CA LEU A 6 45.95 3.91 -16.50
C LEU A 6 44.86 4.28 -15.47
N ALA A 7 43.61 4.45 -15.87
CA ALA A 7 42.47 4.37 -14.95
C ALA A 7 41.20 3.92 -15.70
N ILE A 8 40.88 2.64 -15.51
CA ILE A 8 39.61 1.98 -15.81
C ILE A 8 38.66 2.29 -14.64
N ALA A 9 37.43 2.74 -14.92
CA ALA A 9 36.23 2.59 -14.07
C ALA A 9 35.15 3.59 -14.53
N LEU A 10 33.86 3.32 -14.54
CA LEU A 10 33.05 2.11 -14.35
C LEU A 10 31.69 2.51 -14.94
N CYS A 11 30.99 1.57 -15.57
CA CYS A 11 29.62 1.76 -16.00
C CYS A 11 28.75 2.22 -14.82
N ALA A 12 28.11 3.38 -14.93
CA ALA A 12 26.93 3.70 -14.17
C ALA A 12 25.82 4.03 -15.17
N PHE A 13 25.29 2.97 -15.79
CA PHE A 13 23.90 2.96 -16.22
C PHE A 13 23.08 3.25 -14.96
N GLY A 14 22.75 4.52 -14.76
CA GLY A 14 21.72 4.93 -13.83
C GLY A 14 20.41 4.39 -14.38
N PHE A 15 20.11 3.12 -14.08
CA PHE A 15 18.75 2.63 -14.08
C PHE A 15 18.01 3.48 -13.07
N ALA A 16 17.39 4.56 -13.55
CA ALA A 16 16.23 5.13 -12.90
C ALA A 16 15.19 4.01 -12.89
N PHE A 17 15.18 3.24 -11.80
CA PHE A 17 14.01 2.45 -11.46
C PHE A 17 12.91 3.45 -11.15
N THR A 18 12.21 3.91 -12.19
CA THR A 18 10.81 4.27 -12.03
C THR A 18 10.15 2.97 -11.63
N ALA A 19 10.01 2.76 -10.33
CA ALA A 19 9.12 1.75 -9.80
C ALA A 19 7.72 2.13 -10.26
N ASN A 20 7.37 1.76 -11.49
CA ASN A 20 6.01 1.76 -11.95
C ASN A 20 5.29 0.80 -10.99
N ALA A 21 4.42 1.34 -10.14
CA ALA A 21 3.49 0.53 -9.39
C ALA A 21 2.78 -0.37 -10.41
N GLN A 22 3.09 -1.67 -10.35
CA GLN A 22 2.55 -2.64 -11.30
C GLN A 22 1.05 -2.78 -11.02
N VAL A 23 0.23 -2.45 -12.02
CA VAL A 23 -1.25 -2.41 -11.97
C VAL A 23 -1.86 -3.82 -12.13
N THR A 24 -1.04 -4.86 -12.18
CA THR A 24 -1.50 -6.23 -12.41
C THR A 24 -1.21 -7.06 -11.17
N ALA A 25 -2.26 -7.55 -10.52
CA ALA A 25 -2.15 -8.57 -9.49
C ALA A 25 -1.98 -9.92 -10.23
N PRO A 26 -1.14 -10.85 -9.77
CA PRO A 26 -0.72 -11.93 -10.68
C PRO A 26 -1.40 -13.27 -10.44
N ASP A 27 -2.57 -13.22 -9.80
CA ASP A 27 -3.70 -14.08 -10.14
C ASP A 27 -4.22 -13.84 -11.58
N GLY A 28 -3.79 -12.75 -12.22
CA GLY A 28 -4.19 -12.37 -13.57
C GLY A 28 -5.40 -11.44 -13.58
N GLU A 29 -5.87 -11.01 -12.41
CA GLU A 29 -6.92 -10.01 -12.27
C GLU A 29 -6.27 -8.62 -12.18
N ASP A 30 -6.77 -7.70 -13.00
CA ASP A 30 -6.39 -6.30 -12.87
C ASP A 30 -6.89 -5.78 -11.51
N TYR A 31 -6.00 -5.25 -10.68
CA TYR A 31 -6.39 -4.52 -9.47
C TYR A 31 -6.20 -3.03 -9.70
N ALA A 32 -7.05 -2.23 -9.09
CA ALA A 32 -6.85 -0.78 -9.11
C ALA A 32 -5.81 -0.40 -8.04
N PRO A 33 -4.70 0.25 -8.41
CA PRO A 33 -3.66 0.66 -7.47
C PRO A 33 -4.19 1.70 -6.48
N ALA A 34 -3.43 1.95 -5.42
CA ALA A 34 -3.76 2.99 -4.46
C ALA A 34 -3.87 4.37 -5.14
N GLY A 35 -4.82 5.19 -4.68
CA GLY A 35 -5.06 6.52 -5.22
C GLY A 35 -6.10 7.29 -4.42
N VAL A 36 -6.25 8.59 -4.70
CA VAL A 36 -7.19 9.45 -3.97
C VAL A 36 -8.63 8.97 -4.13
N ILE A 37 -9.38 8.95 -3.02
CA ILE A 37 -10.82 8.67 -2.97
C ILE A 37 -11.52 9.87 -2.34
N ALA A 38 -12.67 10.28 -2.88
CA ALA A 38 -13.44 11.39 -2.34
C ALA A 38 -13.89 11.12 -0.89
N ASN A 39 -13.87 12.16 -0.05
CA ASN A 39 -14.20 12.11 1.39
C ASN A 39 -13.22 11.27 2.23
N TYR A 40 -12.02 11.00 1.70
CA TYR A 40 -10.93 10.40 2.46
C TYR A 40 -9.66 11.23 2.31
N GLN A 41 -9.01 11.50 3.43
CA GLN A 41 -7.62 11.90 3.43
C GLN A 41 -6.75 10.68 3.12
N TRP A 42 -6.05 10.73 1.99
CA TRP A 42 -5.16 9.65 1.55
C TRP A 42 -3.71 9.92 1.96
N LEU A 43 -3.09 8.94 2.61
CA LEU A 43 -1.70 8.97 3.05
C LEU A 43 -0.96 7.75 2.47
N SER A 44 -0.02 8.03 1.57
CA SER A 44 0.72 6.99 0.84
C SER A 44 1.95 6.50 1.60
N GLY A 45 2.22 5.20 1.53
CA GLY A 45 3.45 4.58 2.07
C GLY A 45 3.51 4.56 3.60
N VAL A 46 2.35 4.54 4.25
CA VAL A 46 2.22 4.54 5.71
C VAL A 46 1.23 3.48 6.17
N THR A 47 1.34 3.12 7.45
CA THR A 47 0.43 2.23 8.16
C THR A 47 0.25 2.72 9.60
N VAL A 48 -0.63 2.06 10.35
CA VAL A 48 -0.81 2.32 11.79
C VAL A 48 0.27 1.61 12.61
N ALA A 49 0.81 2.29 13.62
CA ALA A 49 1.87 1.74 14.46
C ALA A 49 1.37 0.70 15.47
N ASP A 50 0.09 0.77 15.86
CA ASP A 50 -0.53 -0.15 16.81
C ASP A 50 -1.67 -0.94 16.14
N ALA A 51 -1.72 -2.25 16.43
CA ALA A 51 -2.70 -3.19 15.92
C ALA A 51 -3.94 -3.30 16.81
N ALA A 52 -3.92 -2.74 18.02
CA ALA A 52 -5.06 -2.75 18.94
C ALA A 52 -6.30 -2.03 18.40
N ASP A 53 -6.12 -1.16 17.40
CA ASP A 53 -7.16 -0.29 16.83
C ASP A 53 -7.77 -0.85 15.53
N ILE A 54 -7.52 -2.13 15.25
CA ILE A 54 -8.02 -2.83 14.07
C ILE A 54 -9.41 -3.38 14.34
N THR A 55 -10.32 -3.15 13.39
CA THR A 55 -11.61 -3.85 13.40
C THR A 55 -11.43 -5.29 12.93
N VAL A 56 -11.68 -6.25 13.82
CA VAL A 56 -11.64 -7.67 13.49
C VAL A 56 -12.98 -8.11 12.88
N MET A 57 -12.93 -8.71 11.70
CA MET A 57 -14.12 -9.25 11.04
C MET A 57 -14.70 -10.44 11.82
N ARG A 58 -15.97 -10.81 11.52
CA ARG A 58 -16.68 -11.87 12.27
C ARG A 58 -16.03 -13.26 12.16
N ASP A 59 -15.26 -13.49 11.11
CA ASP A 59 -14.47 -14.72 10.90
C ASP A 59 -13.14 -14.69 11.67
N GLY A 60 -12.86 -13.63 12.42
CA GLY A 60 -11.61 -13.44 13.16
C GLY A 60 -10.48 -12.87 12.32
N ALA A 61 -10.70 -12.56 11.03
CA ALA A 61 -9.68 -11.99 10.18
C ALA A 61 -9.56 -10.46 10.36
N GLU A 62 -8.32 -9.99 10.46
CA GLU A 62 -7.99 -8.56 10.51
C GLU A 62 -7.91 -7.92 9.12
N THR A 63 -7.78 -8.76 8.08
CA THR A 63 -7.65 -8.32 6.69
C THR A 63 -8.46 -9.22 5.76
N TRP A 64 -8.87 -8.69 4.61
CA TRP A 64 -9.47 -9.49 3.54
C TRP A 64 -9.00 -9.02 2.17
N ALA A 65 -9.04 -9.93 1.19
CA ALA A 65 -8.65 -9.64 -0.18
C ALA A 65 -9.68 -8.71 -0.86
N VAL A 66 -9.18 -7.76 -1.65
CA VAL A 66 -9.97 -6.80 -2.43
C VAL A 66 -9.33 -6.56 -3.79
N SER A 67 -10.06 -5.96 -4.73
CA SER A 67 -9.55 -5.63 -6.07
C SER A 67 -9.21 -4.14 -6.19
N SER A 68 -9.65 -3.30 -5.25
CA SER A 68 -9.38 -1.87 -5.26
C SER A 68 -9.49 -1.24 -3.86
N PRO A 69 -8.89 -0.05 -3.65
CA PRO A 69 -9.16 0.73 -2.43
C PRO A 69 -10.61 1.26 -2.39
N MET A 70 -11.32 1.27 -3.53
CA MET A 70 -12.74 1.62 -3.56
C MET A 70 -13.60 0.56 -2.83
N ASP A 71 -13.24 -0.72 -2.94
CA ASP A 71 -13.92 -1.81 -2.21
C ASP A 71 -13.84 -1.62 -0.70
N CYS A 72 -12.66 -1.21 -0.21
CA CYS A 72 -12.46 -0.82 1.18
C CYS A 72 -13.34 0.35 1.60
N SER A 73 -13.43 1.38 0.75
CA SER A 73 -14.23 2.57 1.05
C SER A 73 -15.71 2.23 1.18
N ILE A 74 -16.23 1.33 0.34
CA ILE A 74 -17.61 0.85 0.40
C ILE A 74 -17.85 0.08 1.70
N ALA A 75 -16.93 -0.81 2.07
CA ALA A 75 -17.00 -1.52 3.35
C ALA A 75 -17.04 -0.54 4.54
N CYS A 76 -16.18 0.48 4.54
CA CYS A 76 -16.12 1.51 5.58
C CYS A 76 -17.38 2.38 5.69
N LEU A 77 -18.24 2.42 4.67
CA LEU A 77 -19.55 3.05 4.76
C LEU A 77 -20.57 2.19 5.53
N VAL A 78 -20.40 0.87 5.52
CA VAL A 78 -21.33 -0.09 6.15
C VAL A 78 -20.97 -0.33 7.61
N PHE A 79 -19.69 -0.34 7.97
CA PHE A 79 -19.25 -0.50 9.35
C PHE A 79 -19.44 0.81 10.13
N ALA A 80 -20.34 0.80 11.12
CA ALA A 80 -20.75 1.98 11.87
C ALA A 80 -19.58 2.74 12.52
N ASP A 81 -18.59 2.00 13.02
CA ASP A 81 -17.43 2.56 13.74
C ASP A 81 -16.20 2.76 12.85
N CYS A 82 -16.33 2.63 11.52
CA CYS A 82 -15.18 2.82 10.64
C CYS A 82 -14.72 4.28 10.61
N ARG A 83 -13.47 4.51 11.00
CA ARG A 83 -12.78 5.81 10.95
C ARG A 83 -11.81 5.92 9.78
N GLY A 84 -11.48 4.80 9.17
CA GLY A 84 -10.61 4.74 8.02
C GLY A 84 -10.25 3.30 7.68
N PHE A 85 -9.33 3.14 6.76
CA PHE A 85 -8.83 1.83 6.37
C PHE A 85 -7.41 1.87 5.85
N ILE A 86 -6.79 0.70 5.81
CA ILE A 86 -5.50 0.47 5.18
C ILE A 86 -5.73 -0.37 3.94
N PHE A 87 -5.21 0.10 2.83
CA PHE A 87 -5.09 -0.67 1.60
C PHE A 87 -3.64 -1.09 1.43
N SER A 88 -3.42 -2.39 1.34
CA SER A 88 -2.12 -3.00 1.12
C SER A 88 -2.05 -3.48 -0.32
N GLU A 89 -1.14 -2.91 -1.10
CA GLU A 89 -0.79 -3.37 -2.43
C GLU A 89 0.01 -4.68 -2.34
N PRO A 90 -0.17 -5.60 -3.30
CA PRO A 90 0.56 -6.86 -3.31
C PRO A 90 2.06 -6.62 -3.45
N LEU A 91 2.86 -7.26 -2.58
CA LEU A 91 4.32 -7.18 -2.62
C LEU A 91 4.91 -8.28 -3.51
N LEU A 92 4.25 -9.43 -3.51
CA LEU A 92 4.59 -10.57 -4.33
C LEU A 92 3.58 -10.75 -5.46
N LEU A 93 4.04 -11.44 -6.49
CA LEU A 93 3.19 -11.73 -7.63
C LEU A 93 2.10 -12.80 -7.34
N THR A 94 1.95 -13.26 -6.12
CA THR A 94 0.93 -14.28 -5.79
C THR A 94 -0.05 -13.76 -4.74
N GLU A 95 0.02 -12.46 -4.44
CA GLU A 95 -0.78 -11.82 -3.41
C GLU A 95 -1.89 -11.01 -4.08
N ALA A 96 -3.08 -11.09 -3.50
CA ALA A 96 -4.14 -10.14 -3.78
C ALA A 96 -3.93 -8.88 -2.93
N PRO A 97 -4.38 -7.70 -3.39
CA PRO A 97 -4.47 -6.53 -2.54
C PRO A 97 -5.33 -6.83 -1.31
N GLN A 98 -4.98 -6.24 -0.18
CA GLN A 98 -5.69 -6.47 1.07
C GLN A 98 -6.25 -5.19 1.65
N CYS A 99 -7.39 -5.33 2.29
CA CYS A 99 -8.05 -4.29 3.03
C CYS A 99 -8.02 -4.58 4.52
N ARG A 100 -7.92 -3.52 5.33
CA ARG A 100 -8.05 -3.57 6.78
C ARG A 100 -8.82 -2.37 7.28
N MET A 101 -9.92 -2.57 8.00
CA MET A 101 -10.69 -1.48 8.61
C MET A 101 -10.02 -0.98 9.89
N LEU A 102 -10.14 0.33 10.13
CA LEU A 102 -9.67 1.00 11.34
C LEU A 102 -10.87 1.58 12.09
N SER A 103 -10.98 1.26 13.38
CA SER A 103 -11.96 1.88 14.29
C SER A 103 -11.41 3.13 14.96
N GLU A 104 -10.10 3.32 14.97
CA GLU A 104 -9.42 4.55 15.40
C GLU A 104 -8.22 4.84 14.50
N ILE A 105 -7.73 6.09 14.49
CA ILE A 105 -6.54 6.49 13.72
C ILE A 105 -5.41 6.82 14.68
N PRO A 106 -4.55 5.84 15.03
CA PRO A 106 -3.42 6.05 15.93
C PRO A 106 -2.23 6.71 15.21
N ALA A 107 -1.08 6.72 15.87
CA ALA A 107 0.16 7.16 15.27
C ALA A 107 0.49 6.36 14.00
N LEU A 108 0.91 7.09 12.96
CA LEU A 108 1.29 6.50 11.69
C LEU A 108 2.79 6.21 11.65
N THR A 109 3.15 5.15 10.96
CA THR A 109 4.55 4.77 10.68
C THR A 109 4.72 4.46 9.21
N ASN A 110 5.95 4.56 8.70
CA ASN A 110 6.24 4.27 7.30
C ASN A 110 6.07 2.77 7.03
N ALA A 111 5.38 2.43 5.95
CA ALA A 111 5.20 1.06 5.51
C ALA A 111 5.16 0.98 3.98
N ARG A 112 6.01 0.12 3.43
CA ARG A 112 6.08 -0.07 1.98
C ARG A 112 4.83 -0.80 1.48
N GLY A 113 4.21 -0.27 0.42
CA GLY A 113 3.04 -0.87 -0.22
C GLY A 113 1.76 -0.77 0.60
N GLN A 114 1.75 0.00 1.70
CA GLN A 114 0.54 0.25 2.48
C GLN A 114 0.16 1.72 2.42
N HIS A 115 -1.14 1.97 2.42
CA HIS A 115 -1.71 3.30 2.26
C HIS A 115 -2.90 3.44 3.20
N VAL A 116 -2.92 4.54 3.96
CA VAL A 116 -3.99 4.82 4.94
C VAL A 116 -4.98 5.79 4.32
N TYR A 117 -6.26 5.52 4.52
CA TYR A 117 -7.39 6.35 4.11
C TYR A 117 -8.17 6.72 5.37
N ILE A 118 -8.15 8.01 5.74
CA ILE A 118 -8.86 8.52 6.91
C ILE A 118 -10.16 9.15 6.44
N LYS A 119 -11.29 8.74 7.01
CA LYS A 119 -12.61 9.27 6.66
C LYS A 119 -12.76 10.72 7.16
N GLU A 120 -13.19 11.62 6.27
CA GLU A 120 -13.49 13.03 6.60
C GLU A 120 -14.84 13.23 7.29
#